data_AF-A0A0A9XT94-F1
#
_entry.id   AF-A0A0A9XT94-F1
#
_cell.length_a   1.000
_cell.length_b   1.000
_cell.length_c   1.000
_cell.angle_alpha   90.00
_cell.angle_beta   90.00
_cell.angle_gamma   90.00
#
_symmetry.space_group_name_H-M   'P 1'
#
loop_
_entity.id
_entity.type
_entity.pdbx_description
1 polymer ?
#
loop_
_entity_poly.entity_id
_entity_poly.type
_entity_poly.pdbx_seq_one_letter_code
_entity_poly.pdbx_strand_id
1 'polypeptide(L)'
;MARKKTFTLIAEVRHFVQRMDSTPLRQELPPLHEYIIVVPLSQHQKELYMKFLHIIQRHGGEGFQFLPAVSMAGKIAAHPQLVYKYSNHYHRRNNGSKNSNGVHGSHSKDMADPSSPLDEDEDEATQLSHLSFSALPRFI
;
A
#
# COMPACT_ATOMS: atom_id res chain seq x y z
N MET A 1 -28.22 18.33 -12.43
CA MET A 1 -28.51 18.29 -10.98
C MET A 1 -27.28 18.47 -10.08
N ALA A 2 -26.12 17.85 -10.36
CA ALA A 2 -24.93 17.92 -9.49
C ALA A 2 -24.47 19.35 -9.14
N ARG A 3 -24.39 20.26 -10.12
CA ARG A 3 -24.01 21.67 -9.89
C ARG A 3 -24.93 22.39 -8.89
N LYS A 4 -26.24 22.12 -8.93
CA LYS A 4 -27.22 22.69 -8.01
C LYS A 4 -26.99 22.19 -6.58
N LYS A 5 -26.69 20.89 -6.42
CA LYS A 5 -26.37 20.29 -5.11
C LYS A 5 -25.09 20.88 -4.51
N THR A 6 -24.03 21.04 -5.33
CA THR A 6 -22.78 21.66 -4.88
C THR A 6 -22.99 23.11 -4.45
N PHE A 7 -23.78 23.88 -5.20
CA PHE A 7 -24.10 25.26 -4.83
C PHE A 7 -24.84 25.35 -3.49
N THR A 8 -25.85 24.52 -3.29
CA THR A 8 -26.59 24.44 -2.02
C THR A 8 -25.66 24.08 -0.86
N LEU A 9 -24.80 23.07 -1.03
CA LEU A 9 -23.83 22.68 -0.01
C LEU A 9 -22.88 23.83 0.35
N ILE A 10 -22.31 24.51 -0.65
CA ILE A 10 -21.41 25.65 -0.42
C ILE A 10 -22.13 26.76 0.37
N ALA A 11 -23.38 27.06 0.03
CA ALA A 11 -24.15 28.09 0.72
C ALA A 11 -24.43 27.72 2.18
N GLU A 12 -24.75 26.46 2.46
CA GLU A 12 -25.01 25.96 3.81
C GLU A 12 -23.74 25.95 4.67
N VAL A 13 -22.59 25.54 4.13
CA VAL A 13 -21.34 25.40 4.90
C VAL A 13 -20.52 26.68 5.02
N ARG A 14 -20.85 27.74 4.26
CA ARG A 14 -20.05 28.97 4.16
C ARG A 14 -19.79 29.67 5.50
N HIS A 15 -20.73 29.55 6.45
CA HIS A 15 -20.61 30.19 7.76
C HIS A 15 -19.92 29.31 8.81
N PHE A 16 -19.72 28.03 8.50
CA PHE A 16 -19.09 27.05 9.39
C PHE A 16 -17.65 26.73 8.98
N VAL A 17 -17.33 26.90 7.70
CA VAL A 17 -16.02 26.56 7.14
C VAL A 17 -15.37 27.82 6.59
N GLN A 18 -14.25 28.20 7.19
CA GLN A 18 -13.34 29.20 6.65
C GLN A 18 -12.22 28.49 5.87
N ARG A 19 -12.12 28.74 4.56
CA ARG A 19 -11.04 28.23 3.73
C ARG A 19 -10.14 29.39 3.33
N MET A 20 -8.87 29.31 3.69
CA MET A 20 -7.81 30.18 3.18
C MET A 20 -6.89 29.32 2.32
N ASP A 21 -6.56 29.80 1.14
CA ASP A 21 -5.54 29.18 0.30
C ASP A 21 -4.17 29.84 0.58
N SER A 22 -3.13 29.39 -0.13
CA SER A 22 -1.80 29.99 -0.04
C SER A 22 -1.69 31.30 -0.83
N THR A 23 -2.76 31.80 -1.47
CA THR A 23 -2.71 33.01 -2.31
C THR A 23 -2.21 34.24 -1.56
N PRO A 24 -2.60 34.52 -0.30
CA PRO A 24 -2.06 35.66 0.45
C PRO A 24 -0.55 35.58 0.65
N LEU A 25 0.00 34.36 0.79
CA LEU A 25 1.43 34.14 1.04
C LEU A 25 2.28 34.22 -0.23
N ARG A 26 1.67 34.24 -1.42
CA ARG A 26 2.41 34.28 -2.70
C ARG A 26 3.22 35.56 -2.91
N GLN A 27 2.88 36.65 -2.21
CA GLN A 27 3.61 37.91 -2.30
C GLN A 27 4.78 38.01 -1.32
N GLU A 28 4.72 37.23 -0.22
CA GLU A 28 5.74 37.24 0.83
C GLU A 28 6.74 36.09 0.68
N LEU A 29 6.31 34.97 0.10
CA LEU A 29 7.14 33.78 -0.09
C LEU A 29 7.76 33.73 -1.50
N PRO A 30 8.95 33.11 -1.63
CA PRO A 30 9.50 32.77 -2.93
C PRO A 30 8.55 31.91 -3.78
N PRO A 31 8.63 31.97 -5.11
CA PRO A 31 7.78 31.18 -5.99
C PRO A 31 8.02 29.67 -5.79
N LEU A 32 6.93 28.90 -5.74
CA LEU A 32 6.99 27.44 -5.74
C LEU A 32 7.25 26.94 -7.17
N HIS A 33 8.30 26.16 -7.34
CA HIS A 33 8.62 25.49 -8.60
C HIS A 33 8.38 23.98 -8.46
N GLU A 34 7.40 23.47 -9.20
CA GLU A 34 7.12 22.03 -9.28
C GLU A 34 7.74 21.46 -10.56
N TYR A 35 8.63 20.48 -10.40
CA TYR A 35 9.29 19.80 -11.50
C TYR A 35 8.76 18.37 -11.61
N ILE A 36 8.22 18.01 -12.77
CA ILE A 36 7.78 16.65 -13.06
C ILE A 36 8.89 15.97 -13.87
N ILE A 37 9.55 14.99 -13.26
CA ILE A 37 10.61 14.22 -13.91
C ILE A 37 10.07 12.83 -14.25
N VAL A 38 10.08 12.48 -15.53
CA VAL A 38 9.68 11.16 -16.00
C VAL A 38 10.92 10.28 -16.15
N VAL A 39 11.02 9.26 -15.31
CA VAL A 39 12.14 8.31 -15.32
C VAL A 39 11.69 6.99 -15.95
N PRO A 40 12.39 6.46 -16.97
CA PRO A 40 12.07 5.17 -17.54
C PRO A 40 12.40 4.04 -16.57
N LEU A 41 11.59 2.99 -16.59
CA LEU A 41 11.89 1.78 -15.83
C LEU A 41 13.20 1.15 -16.30
N SER A 42 14.00 0.68 -15.35
CA SER A 42 15.17 -0.15 -15.66
C SER A 42 14.76 -1.46 -16.33
N GLN A 43 15.70 -2.11 -17.02
CA GLN A 43 15.45 -3.39 -17.68
C GLN A 43 14.91 -4.44 -16.70
N HIS A 44 15.49 -4.50 -15.50
CA HIS A 44 15.04 -5.42 -14.46
C HIS A 44 13.62 -5.12 -13.95
N GLN A 45 13.27 -3.84 -13.77
CA GLN A 45 11.91 -3.42 -13.40
C GLN A 45 10.89 -3.75 -14.49
N LYS A 46 11.26 -3.58 -15.77
CA LYS A 46 10.39 -3.97 -16.90
C LYS A 46 10.11 -5.46 -16.89
N GLU A 47 11.13 -6.29 -16.70
CA GLU A 47 10.97 -7.75 -16.64
C GLU A 47 10.07 -8.18 -15.48
N LEU A 48 10.28 -7.60 -14.29
CA LEU A 48 9.41 -7.84 -13.14
C LEU A 48 7.97 -7.40 -13.41
N TYR A 49 7.79 -6.21 -13.99
CA TYR A 49 6.48 -5.68 -14.33
C TYR A 49 5.74 -6.55 -15.35
N MET A 50 6.44 -7.02 -16.38
CA MET A 50 5.86 -7.94 -17.37
C MET A 50 5.43 -9.25 -16.71
N LYS A 51 6.26 -9.86 -15.85
CA LYS A 51 5.89 -11.07 -15.09
C LYS A 51 4.64 -10.83 -14.23
N PHE A 52 4.59 -9.69 -13.54
CA PHE A 52 3.43 -9.28 -12.75
C PHE A 52 2.15 -9.17 -13.60
N LEU A 53 2.21 -8.56 -14.79
CA LEU A 53 1.07 -8.48 -15.70
C LEU A 53 0.58 -9.86 -16.15
N HIS A 54 1.49 -10.79 -16.46
CA HIS A 54 1.11 -12.16 -16.83
C HIS A 54 0.38 -12.88 -15.68
N ILE A 55 0.84 -12.69 -14.44
CA ILE A 55 0.18 -13.24 -13.25
C ILE A 55 -1.24 -12.67 -13.14
N ILE A 56 -1.40 -11.35 -13.25
CA ILE A 56 -2.72 -10.71 -13.16
C ILE A 56 -3.64 -11.19 -14.28
N GLN A 57 -3.17 -11.26 -15.53
CA GLN A 57 -4.00 -11.71 -16.64
C GLN A 57 -4.48 -13.15 -16.46
N ARG A 58 -3.62 -14.02 -15.92
CA ARG A 58 -3.96 -15.42 -15.65
C ARG A 58 -4.91 -15.60 -14.47
N HIS A 59 -4.79 -14.75 -13.45
CA HIS A 59 -5.55 -14.84 -12.19
C HIS A 59 -6.65 -13.77 -12.07
N GLY A 60 -6.90 -12.99 -13.11
CA GLY A 60 -7.75 -11.80 -13.12
C GLY A 60 -9.26 -12.07 -13.16
N GLY A 61 -9.70 -13.25 -12.73
CA GLY A 61 -11.10 -13.65 -12.66
C GLY A 61 -11.74 -13.29 -11.32
N GLU A 62 -12.71 -14.10 -10.89
CA GLU A 62 -13.33 -13.99 -9.57
C GLU A 62 -12.25 -14.06 -8.47
N GLY A 63 -12.13 -13.00 -7.66
CA GLY A 63 -11.11 -12.88 -6.62
C GLY A 63 -9.96 -11.91 -6.92
N PHE A 64 -9.93 -11.28 -8.10
CA PHE A 64 -8.96 -10.21 -8.38
C PHE A 64 -9.20 -8.98 -7.49
N GLN A 65 -8.20 -8.62 -6.68
CA GLN A 65 -8.22 -7.41 -5.87
C GLN A 65 -7.39 -6.32 -6.55
N PHE A 66 -8.08 -5.28 -7.00
CA PHE A 66 -7.47 -4.17 -7.73
C PHE A 66 -6.46 -3.37 -6.90
N LEU A 67 -6.83 -2.99 -5.67
CA LEU A 67 -5.97 -2.13 -4.83
C LEU A 67 -4.60 -2.78 -4.54
N PRO A 68 -4.51 -4.06 -4.13
CA PRO A 68 -3.23 -4.73 -3.98
C PRO A 68 -2.41 -4.83 -5.27
N ALA A 69 -3.06 -5.03 -6.41
CA ALA A 69 -2.38 -5.04 -7.70
C ALA A 69 -1.74 -3.67 -8.00
N VAL A 70 -2.47 -2.58 -7.78
CA VAL A 70 -1.93 -1.21 -7.96
C VAL A 70 -0.78 -0.94 -6.98
N SER A 71 -0.92 -1.33 -5.71
CA SER A 71 0.13 -1.23 -4.70
C SER A 71 1.40 -1.98 -5.12
N MET A 72 1.25 -3.20 -5.64
CA MET A 72 2.38 -3.99 -6.13
C MET A 72 3.06 -3.37 -7.36
N ALA A 73 2.28 -2.85 -8.32
CA ALA A 73 2.83 -2.12 -9.46
C ALA A 73 3.65 -0.91 -9.02
N GLY A 74 3.17 -0.17 -8.01
CA GLY A 74 3.90 0.93 -7.38
C GLY A 74 5.22 0.48 -6.75
N LYS A 75 5.23 -0.65 -6.03
CA LYS A 75 6.45 -1.24 -5.44
C LYS A 75 7.49 -1.61 -6.51
N ILE A 76 7.07 -2.20 -7.63
CA ILE A 76 7.95 -2.51 -8.77
C ILE A 76 8.56 -1.22 -9.35
N ALA A 77 7.73 -0.19 -9.55
CA ALA A 77 8.15 1.09 -10.12
C ALA A 77 9.11 1.86 -9.19
N ALA A 78 8.91 1.80 -7.88
CA ALA A 78 9.75 2.47 -6.90
C ALA A 78 11.12 1.79 -6.76
N HIS A 79 11.16 0.48 -6.45
CA HIS A 79 12.42 -0.26 -6.37
C HIS A 79 12.19 -1.79 -6.33
N PRO A 80 12.89 -2.62 -7.14
CA PRO A 80 12.74 -4.08 -7.16
C PRO A 80 12.80 -4.77 -5.79
N GLN A 81 13.67 -4.29 -4.90
CA GLN A 81 13.85 -4.84 -3.55
C GLN A 81 12.57 -4.82 -2.70
N LEU A 82 11.65 -3.88 -2.95
CA LEU A 82 10.40 -3.78 -2.20
C LEU A 82 9.48 -4.98 -2.45
N VAL A 83 9.54 -5.55 -3.64
CA VAL A 83 8.78 -6.76 -4.01
C VAL A 83 9.27 -7.96 -3.20
N TYR A 84 10.60 -8.12 -3.09
CA TYR A 84 11.20 -9.24 -2.36
C TYR A 84 10.93 -9.16 -0.86
N LYS A 85 11.04 -7.95 -0.27
CA LYS A 85 10.69 -7.74 1.14
C LYS A 85 9.23 -8.12 1.41
N TYR A 86 8.32 -7.64 0.56
CA TYR A 86 6.90 -7.96 0.67
C TYR A 86 6.66 -9.47 0.66
N SER A 87 7.23 -10.21 -0.30
CA SER A 87 7.10 -11.68 -0.37
C SER A 87 7.55 -12.38 0.91
N ASN A 88 8.62 -11.91 1.54
CA ASN A 88 9.14 -12.50 2.78
C ASN A 88 8.20 -12.30 3.98
N HIS A 89 7.50 -11.16 4.06
CA HIS A 89 6.50 -10.91 5.12
C HIS A 89 5.28 -11.84 4.99
N TYR A 90 4.81 -12.12 3.77
CA TYR A 90 3.74 -13.11 3.55
C TYR A 90 4.14 -14.51 4.01
N HIS A 91 5.37 -14.93 3.68
CA HIS A 91 5.86 -16.25 4.09
C HIS A 91 6.07 -16.36 5.60
N ARG A 92 6.54 -15.29 6.26
CA ARG A 92 6.71 -15.27 7.72
C ARG A 92 5.37 -15.37 8.46
N ARG A 93 4.32 -14.68 7.99
CA ARG A 93 2.98 -14.71 8.59
C ARG A 93 2.31 -16.09 8.44
N ASN A 94 2.47 -16.74 7.29
CA ASN A 94 1.91 -18.09 7.06
C ASN A 94 2.64 -19.21 7.82
N ASN A 95 3.93 -19.05 8.12
CA ASN A 95 4.68 -20.03 8.92
C ASN A 95 4.45 -19.88 10.44
N GLY A 96 4.14 -18.68 10.92
CA GLY A 96 3.79 -18.46 12.34
C GLY A 96 2.46 -19.11 12.75
N SER A 97 1.55 -19.35 11.80
CA SER A 97 0.23 -19.94 12.08
C SER A 97 0.22 -21.48 12.12
N LYS A 98 1.31 -22.16 11.75
CA LYS A 98 1.35 -23.63 11.66
C LYS A 98 1.86 -24.35 12.92
N ASN A 99 2.24 -23.62 13.97
CA ASN A 99 2.84 -24.20 15.18
C ASN A 99 2.00 -24.08 16.46
N SER A 100 0.72 -23.74 16.38
CA SER A 100 -0.15 -23.60 17.57
C SER A 100 -1.08 -24.81 17.79
N ASN A 101 -0.61 -26.03 17.54
CA ASN A 101 -1.31 -27.24 18.00
C ASN A 101 -0.36 -28.05 18.90
N GLY A 102 -0.50 -27.81 20.21
CA GLY A 102 0.08 -28.61 21.28
C GLY A 102 1.06 -27.82 22.15
N VAL A 103 0.58 -27.33 23.28
CA VAL A 103 1.09 -27.63 24.65
C VAL A 103 0.38 -26.71 25.63
N HIS A 104 -0.38 -27.32 26.53
CA HIS A 104 -0.84 -26.76 27.79
C HIS A 104 0.37 -26.32 28.64
N GLY A 105 0.33 -25.11 29.23
CA GLY A 105 1.13 -24.86 30.44
C GLY A 105 1.64 -23.44 30.67
N SER A 106 1.06 -22.80 31.67
CA SER A 106 1.67 -21.86 32.64
C SER A 106 2.20 -20.49 32.19
N HIS A 107 1.55 -19.47 32.75
CA HIS A 107 2.05 -18.15 33.16
C HIS A 107 3.55 -17.88 33.03
N SER A 108 3.88 -16.81 32.29
CA SER A 108 4.88 -15.82 32.70
C SER A 108 4.52 -14.48 32.05
N LYS A 109 4.16 -13.48 32.87
CA LYS A 109 4.37 -12.07 32.52
C LYS A 109 5.87 -11.91 32.31
N ASP A 110 6.28 -11.22 31.25
CA ASP A 110 7.37 -10.24 31.30
C ASP A 110 7.61 -9.54 29.95
N MET A 111 7.75 -8.21 30.07
CA MET A 111 8.52 -7.30 29.22
C MET A 111 8.10 -7.13 27.75
N ALA A 112 7.25 -6.13 27.51
CA ALA A 112 7.12 -5.47 26.23
C ALA A 112 8.44 -4.72 25.91
N ASP A 113 9.07 -5.07 24.79
CA ASP A 113 10.16 -4.32 24.17
C ASP A 113 9.57 -3.06 23.50
N PRO A 114 9.95 -1.83 23.91
CA PRO A 114 9.38 -0.58 23.39
C PRO A 114 9.94 -0.18 22.02
N SER A 115 10.64 -1.07 21.31
CA SER A 115 11.31 -0.76 20.03
C SER A 115 10.51 -1.15 18.78
N SER A 116 9.20 -1.40 18.90
CA SER A 116 8.35 -1.73 17.75
C SER A 116 7.93 -0.44 17.02
N PRO A 117 8.27 -0.28 15.71
CA PRO A 117 7.68 0.78 14.91
C PRO A 117 6.16 0.57 14.87
N LEU A 118 5.42 1.62 15.17
CA LEU A 118 3.98 1.70 14.96
C LEU A 118 3.73 1.72 13.45
N ASP A 119 3.62 0.54 12.83
CA ASP A 119 3.26 0.44 11.41
C ASP A 119 1.75 0.22 11.31
N GLU A 120 1.05 1.27 10.87
CA GLU A 120 -0.39 1.40 10.62
C GLU A 120 -0.92 0.47 9.50
N ASP A 121 -0.27 -0.68 9.25
CA ASP A 121 -0.46 -1.55 8.08
C ASP A 121 -1.26 -2.84 8.37
N GLU A 122 -1.80 -3.01 9.58
CA GLU A 122 -2.45 -4.28 10.01
C GLU A 122 -3.71 -4.63 9.19
N ASP A 123 -4.36 -3.65 8.58
CA ASP A 123 -5.63 -3.83 7.86
C ASP A 123 -5.49 -4.27 6.39
N GLU A 124 -4.35 -4.01 5.72
CA GLU A 124 -4.14 -4.46 4.33
C GLU A 124 -3.75 -5.95 4.25
N ALA A 125 -3.03 -6.45 5.26
CA ALA A 125 -2.47 -7.80 5.24
C ALA A 125 -3.53 -8.91 5.38
N THR A 126 -4.70 -8.58 5.94
CA THR A 126 -5.79 -9.54 6.17
C THR A 126 -6.64 -9.77 4.91
N GLN A 127 -6.70 -8.79 4.00
CA GLN A 127 -7.47 -8.91 2.75
C GLN A 127 -6.77 -9.77 1.69
N LEU A 128 -5.47 -10.03 1.84
CA LEU A 128 -4.61 -10.61 0.80
C LEU A 128 -4.32 -12.10 0.92
N SER A 129 -4.96 -12.77 1.87
CA SER A 129 -4.89 -14.24 2.07
C SER A 129 -5.39 -15.05 0.86
N HIS A 130 -6.16 -14.44 -0.05
CA HIS A 130 -6.72 -15.10 -1.23
C HIS A 130 -5.87 -15.00 -2.50
N LEU A 131 -4.86 -14.13 -2.56
CA LEU A 131 -3.88 -14.18 -3.63
C LEU A 131 -2.85 -15.26 -3.26
N SER A 132 -2.97 -16.43 -3.87
CA SER A 132 -2.04 -17.54 -3.73
C SER A 132 -0.64 -17.15 -4.25
N PHE A 133 0.13 -16.43 -3.43
CA PHE A 133 1.53 -16.04 -3.66
C PHE A 133 2.49 -17.24 -3.64
N SER A 134 1.99 -18.45 -3.38
CA SER A 134 2.75 -19.71 -3.54
C SER A 134 3.23 -19.98 -4.97
N ALA A 135 2.74 -19.21 -5.95
CA ALA A 135 3.13 -19.32 -7.36
C ALA A 135 4.33 -18.44 -7.77
N LEU A 136 4.90 -17.61 -6.88
CA LEU A 136 6.16 -16.94 -7.18
C LEU A 136 7.31 -17.95 -7.11
N PRO A 137 8.17 -18.05 -8.14
CA PRO A 137 9.32 -18.94 -8.09
C PRO A 137 10.22 -18.57 -6.92
N ARG A 138 10.59 -19.57 -6.12
CA ARG A 138 11.66 -19.46 -5.13
C ARG A 138 12.97 -19.22 -5.88
N PHE A 139 13.52 -18.02 -5.78
CA PHE A 139 14.89 -17.76 -6.23
C PHE A 139 15.81 -17.85 -5.02
N ILE A 140 16.71 -18.84 -5.05
CA ILE A 140 17.92 -18.93 -4.23
C ILE A 140 18.91 -17.89 -4.75
#